data_AF-A0A5J9T9M9-F1
#
_entry.id   AF-A0A5J9T9M9-F1
#
_cell.length_a   1.000
_cell.length_b   1.000
_cell.length_c   1.000
_cell.angle_alpha   90.00
_cell.angle_beta   90.00
_cell.angle_gamma   90.00
#
_symmetry.space_group_name_H-M   'P 1'
#
loop_
_entity.id
_entity.type
_entity.pdbx_description
1 polymer ?
#
loop_
_entity_poly.entity_id
_entity_poly.type
_entity_poly.pdbx_seq_one_letter_code
_entity_poly.pdbx_strand_id
1 'polypeptide(L)'
;MMEISNEDRVEMSIVEHLPPGNGDASVEVDMEEEHLWPTKDGPLPIFLKFENVEYRVKLTSKNPLTAAKVAFASHMRVDEGSCKHILKGIGGSVDPGEILALMGPSGSGKTTLLKILGGRLSGGIKGQITYNDTPYSPCLKRR
;
A
#
# COMPACT_ATOMS: atom_id res chain seq x y z
N MET A 1 13.51 12.24 2.89
CA MET A 1 13.57 11.02 3.72
C MET A 1 12.55 11.15 4.84
N MET A 2 11.36 10.56 4.70
CA MET A 2 10.39 10.47 5.79
C MET A 2 10.52 9.09 6.42
N GLU A 3 10.97 9.04 7.67
CA GLU A 3 10.91 7.84 8.52
C GLU A 3 9.76 7.99 9.50
N ILE A 4 8.90 6.97 9.63
CA ILE A 4 7.83 6.94 10.64
C ILE A 4 8.08 5.69 11.50
N SER A 5 8.41 5.88 12.79
CA SER A 5 8.99 4.86 13.67
C SER A 5 8.01 3.94 14.44
N ASN A 6 8.58 2.80 14.89
CA ASN A 6 8.25 1.90 16.03
C ASN A 6 7.67 0.49 15.75
N GLU A 7 8.15 -0.45 16.58
CA GLU A 7 8.47 -1.88 16.37
C GLU A 7 7.42 -2.89 15.88
N ASP A 8 6.18 -2.51 15.61
CA ASP A 8 5.13 -3.43 15.12
C ASP A 8 4.41 -2.94 13.85
N ARG A 9 4.90 -1.86 13.23
CA ARG A 9 4.22 -1.16 12.12
C ARG A 9 4.76 -1.53 10.74
N VAL A 10 3.93 -1.32 9.73
CA VAL A 10 4.36 -1.30 8.33
C VAL A 10 5.25 -0.08 8.17
N GLU A 11 6.53 -0.30 7.90
CA GLU A 11 7.45 0.77 7.53
C GLU A 11 7.30 1.09 6.06
N MET A 12 7.44 2.37 5.74
CA MET A 12 7.29 2.89 4.38
C MET A 12 8.49 3.74 4.06
N SER A 13 9.18 3.42 2.98
CA SER A 13 10.27 4.24 2.46
C SER A 13 10.00 4.61 1.02
N ILE A 14 10.19 5.88 0.69
CA ILE A 14 10.24 6.35 -0.69
C ILE A 14 11.63 6.07 -1.23
N VAL A 15 11.66 5.36 -2.35
CA VAL A 15 12.88 5.15 -3.14
C VAL A 15 12.76 6.01 -4.38
N GLU A 16 13.68 6.95 -4.55
CA GLU A 16 13.82 7.71 -5.80
C GLU A 16 14.34 6.81 -6.91
N HIS A 17 13.85 7.02 -8.13
CA HIS A 17 14.42 6.38 -9.30
C HIS A 17 15.80 7.02 -9.61
N LEU A 18 16.87 6.26 -9.38
CA LEU A 18 18.22 6.67 -9.83
C LEU A 18 18.24 6.72 -11.36
N PRO A 19 18.72 7.82 -11.98
CA PRO A 19 18.99 7.81 -13.41
C PRO A 19 20.04 6.72 -13.70
N PRO A 20 19.93 5.99 -14.84
CA PRO A 20 20.95 5.02 -15.21
C PRO A 20 22.32 5.72 -15.28
N GLY A 21 23.30 5.18 -14.56
CA GLY A 21 24.66 5.69 -14.54
C GLY A 21 25.32 5.51 -15.91
N ASN A 22 25.82 6.59 -16.48
CA ASN A 22 26.62 6.57 -17.71
C ASN A 22 27.97 5.90 -17.41
N GLY A 23 28.16 4.69 -17.94
CA GLY A 23 29.45 4.00 -17.99
C GLY A 23 29.87 3.79 -19.44
N ASP A 24 31.03 4.34 -19.80
CA ASP A 24 31.70 4.26 -21.09
C ASP A 24 31.77 2.83 -21.67
N ALA A 25 31.32 2.69 -22.92
CA ALA A 25 31.92 1.82 -23.93
C ALA A 25 31.45 2.26 -25.31
N SER A 26 32.37 2.80 -26.11
CA SER A 26 32.17 3.20 -27.49
C SER A 26 31.65 2.04 -28.34
N VAL A 27 30.44 2.20 -28.89
CA VAL A 27 29.98 1.44 -30.05
C VAL A 27 29.37 2.47 -31.00
N GLU A 28 30.12 2.83 -32.03
CA GLU A 28 29.62 3.62 -33.14
C GLU A 28 28.61 2.76 -33.90
N VAL A 29 27.32 3.09 -33.75
CA VAL A 29 26.27 2.64 -34.64
C VAL A 29 25.48 3.88 -35.04
N ASP A 30 25.87 4.45 -36.18
CA ASP A 30 25.05 5.41 -36.92
C ASP A 30 23.75 4.71 -37.33
N MET A 31 22.64 4.98 -36.63
CA MET A 31 21.32 4.62 -37.12
C MET A 31 20.22 5.46 -36.44
N GLU A 32 19.90 6.56 -37.13
CA GLU A 32 18.66 7.37 -37.10
C GLU A 32 18.16 7.88 -35.74
N GLU A 33 18.26 9.20 -35.61
CA GLU A 33 17.87 10.07 -34.52
C GLU A 33 16.33 10.17 -34.37
N GLU A 34 15.67 9.07 -34.01
CA GLU A 34 14.30 9.12 -33.50
C GLU A 34 14.15 8.14 -32.34
N HIS A 35 14.13 8.64 -31.11
CA HIS A 35 13.29 8.17 -29.99
C HIS A 35 13.51 9.07 -28.75
N LEU A 36 13.35 10.39 -28.93
CA LEU A 36 13.04 11.30 -27.82
C LEU A 36 11.63 10.98 -27.33
N TRP A 37 11.49 10.10 -26.33
CA TRP A 37 10.25 9.97 -25.60
C TRP A 37 10.35 10.82 -24.31
N PRO A 38 9.51 11.85 -24.16
CA PRO A 38 8.34 11.74 -23.34
C PRO A 38 7.30 11.06 -24.22
N THR A 39 6.95 9.81 -23.94
CA THR A 39 5.74 9.25 -24.52
C THR A 39 4.62 10.21 -24.13
N LYS A 40 4.06 10.92 -25.12
CA LYS A 40 2.85 11.74 -24.95
C LYS A 40 1.67 10.91 -24.41
N ASP A 41 1.84 9.58 -24.37
CA ASP A 41 0.91 8.56 -23.89
C ASP A 41 1.37 7.84 -22.61
N GLY A 42 2.34 8.38 -21.86
CA GLY A 42 2.69 7.85 -20.54
C GLY A 42 1.49 7.94 -19.57
N PRO A 43 1.35 7.01 -18.60
CA PRO A 43 0.29 7.14 -17.60
C PRO A 43 0.41 8.50 -16.93
N LEU A 44 -0.70 9.24 -16.88
CA LEU A 44 -0.72 10.57 -16.26
C LEU A 44 -0.13 10.48 -14.85
N PRO A 45 0.65 11.47 -14.40
CA PRO A 45 1.24 11.47 -13.08
C PRO A 45 0.16 11.20 -12.02
N ILE A 46 0.40 10.19 -11.18
CA ILE A 46 -0.49 9.82 -10.08
C ILE A 46 0.17 10.23 -8.77
N PHE A 47 -0.47 11.14 -8.06
CA PHE A 47 -0.25 11.43 -6.66
C PHE A 47 -1.18 10.56 -5.81
N LEU A 48 -0.61 9.69 -4.99
CA LEU A 48 -1.36 8.86 -4.05
C LEU A 48 -1.25 9.48 -2.67
N LYS A 49 -2.38 9.67 -1.98
CA LYS A 49 -2.40 10.10 -0.59
C LYS A 49 -3.36 9.24 0.22
N PHE A 50 -2.96 8.90 1.44
CA PHE A 50 -3.80 8.17 2.36
C PHE A 50 -3.60 8.67 3.79
N GLU A 51 -4.70 8.84 4.52
CA GLU A 51 -4.72 9.44 5.85
C GLU A 51 -5.57 8.61 6.80
N ASN A 52 -5.03 8.34 7.98
CA ASN A 52 -5.71 7.64 9.07
C ASN A 52 -6.38 6.33 8.61
N VAL A 53 -5.71 5.58 7.74
CA VAL A 53 -6.23 4.32 7.22
C VAL A 53 -6.25 3.27 8.33
N GLU A 54 -7.45 2.88 8.73
CA GLU A 54 -7.70 1.78 9.65
C GLU A 54 -8.38 0.63 8.93
N TYR A 55 -8.07 -0.60 9.36
CA TYR A 55 -8.76 -1.78 8.87
C TYR A 55 -9.03 -2.76 10.00
N ARG A 56 -10.28 -3.22 10.08
CA ARG A 56 -10.76 -4.19 11.08
C ARG A 56 -11.42 -5.37 10.39
N VAL A 57 -11.10 -6.57 10.84
CA VAL A 57 -11.72 -7.82 10.39
C VAL A 57 -12.58 -8.38 11.51
N LYS A 58 -13.83 -8.73 11.22
CA LYS A 58 -14.69 -9.45 12.16
C LYS A 58 -14.25 -10.92 12.22
N LEU A 59 -13.99 -11.43 13.41
CA LEU A 59 -13.66 -12.84 13.64
C LEU A 59 -14.96 -13.63 13.80
N THR A 60 -15.55 -14.08 12.69
CA THR A 60 -16.73 -14.96 12.73
C THR A 60 -16.27 -16.42 12.77
N SER A 61 -16.26 -17.04 13.95
CA SER A 61 -16.04 -18.49 14.03
C SER A 61 -17.35 -19.23 13.75
N LYS A 62 -17.37 -20.07 12.72
CA LYS A 62 -18.54 -20.94 12.42
C LYS A 62 -18.69 -22.07 13.46
N ASN A 63 -17.63 -22.40 14.20
CA ASN A 63 -17.62 -23.46 15.21
C ASN A 63 -17.38 -22.88 16.62
N PRO A 64 -18.28 -23.13 17.59
CA PRO A 64 -18.16 -22.60 18.96
C PRO A 64 -16.88 -23.06 19.69
N LEU A 65 -16.46 -24.31 19.46
CA LEU A 65 -15.26 -24.88 20.07
C LEU A 65 -13.98 -24.18 19.60
N THR A 66 -13.93 -23.77 18.33
CA THR A 66 -12.78 -23.02 17.78
C THR A 66 -12.76 -21.60 18.33
N ALA A 67 -13.92 -20.96 18.50
CA ALA A 67 -14.03 -19.63 19.11
C ALA A 67 -13.51 -19.65 20.55
N ALA A 68 -13.94 -20.65 21.34
CA ALA A 68 -13.50 -20.81 22.72
C ALA A 68 -11.99 -21.05 22.81
N LYS A 69 -11.41 -21.90 21.96
CA LYS A 69 -9.95 -22.13 21.90
C LYS A 69 -9.18 -20.85 21.56
N VAL A 70 -9.64 -20.09 20.56
CA VAL A 70 -8.99 -18.83 20.15
C VAL A 70 -9.06 -17.81 21.28
N ALA A 71 -10.21 -17.68 21.93
CA ALA A 71 -10.39 -16.76 23.06
C ALA A 71 -9.52 -17.15 24.26
N PHE A 72 -9.46 -18.44 24.59
CA PHE A 72 -8.63 -18.94 25.69
C PHE A 72 -7.14 -18.72 25.42
N ALA A 73 -6.68 -18.97 24.19
CA ALA A 73 -5.29 -18.76 23.80
C ALA A 73 -4.90 -17.28 23.69
N SER A 74 -5.87 -16.39 23.43
CA SER A 74 -5.60 -14.95 23.28
C SER A 74 -5.87 -14.13 24.54
N HIS A 75 -6.28 -14.76 25.65
CA HIS A 75 -6.79 -14.07 26.85
C HIS A 75 -7.87 -13.01 26.52
N MET A 76 -8.51 -13.10 25.35
CA MET A 76 -9.58 -12.20 24.95
C MET A 76 -10.88 -12.69 25.55
N ARG A 77 -11.60 -11.80 26.23
CA ARG A 77 -13.00 -12.03 26.57
C ARG A 77 -13.77 -12.27 25.27
N VAL A 78 -14.54 -13.35 25.21
CA VAL A 78 -15.47 -13.63 24.10
C VAL A 78 -16.60 -12.61 24.20
N ASP A 79 -16.35 -11.41 23.70
CA ASP A 79 -17.40 -10.45 23.43
C ASP A 79 -18.02 -10.81 22.08
N GLU A 80 -19.35 -10.71 21.98
CA GLU A 80 -20.16 -11.08 20.84
C GLU A 80 -19.90 -10.09 19.68
N GLY A 81 -18.77 -10.30 18.99
CA GLY A 81 -18.30 -9.41 17.93
C GLY A 81 -16.81 -9.10 17.96
N SER A 82 -15.95 -10.07 18.34
CA SER A 82 -14.50 -9.85 18.34
C SER A 82 -14.01 -9.40 16.96
N CYS A 83 -13.41 -8.21 16.91
CA CYS A 83 -12.82 -7.64 15.70
C CYS A 83 -11.32 -7.48 15.90
N LYS A 84 -10.54 -7.89 14.90
CA LYS A 84 -9.08 -7.72 14.89
C LYS A 84 -8.73 -6.47 14.11
N HIS A 85 -8.08 -5.50 14.77
CA HIS A 85 -7.44 -4.36 14.10
C HIS A 85 -6.18 -4.83 13.38
N ILE A 86 -6.16 -4.72 12.06
CA ILE A 86 -5.00 -5.05 11.23
C ILE A 86 -4.17 -3.80 10.95
N LEU A 87 -4.82 -2.70 10.57
CA LEU A 87 -4.18 -1.40 10.36
C LEU A 87 -4.71 -0.41 11.40
N LYS A 88 -3.79 0.35 12.00
CA LYS A 88 -4.06 1.25 13.14
C LYS A 88 -3.69 2.70 12.77
N GLY A 89 -4.47 3.30 11.87
CA GLY A 89 -4.33 4.71 11.47
C GLY A 89 -3.03 4.98 10.73
N ILE A 90 -2.82 4.34 9.59
CA ILE A 90 -1.63 4.53 8.76
C ILE A 90 -1.86 5.68 7.76
N GLY A 91 -0.87 6.53 7.56
CA GLY A 91 -0.91 7.61 6.58
C GLY A 91 0.40 7.76 5.82
N GLY A 92 0.34 8.37 4.65
CA GLY A 92 1.47 8.60 3.76
C GLY A 92 1.04 9.17 2.41
N SER A 93 2.01 9.57 1.61
CA SER A 93 1.82 10.01 0.23
C SER A 93 2.92 9.46 -0.67
N VAL A 94 2.65 9.41 -1.98
CA VAL A 94 3.58 9.01 -3.02
C VAL A 94 3.40 9.97 -4.18
N ASP A 95 4.46 10.68 -4.51
CA ASP A 95 4.51 11.62 -5.62
C ASP A 95 4.80 10.91 -6.96
N PRO A 96 4.45 11.53 -8.10
CA PRO A 96 4.80 10.98 -9.40
C PRO A 96 6.31 10.74 -9.55
N GLY A 97 6.68 9.53 -9.96
CA GLY A 97 8.09 9.12 -10.10
C GLY A 97 8.70 8.50 -8.85
N GLU A 98 7.98 8.49 -7.72
CA GLU A 98 8.43 7.82 -6.49
C GLU A 98 8.01 6.35 -6.43
N ILE A 99 8.85 5.54 -5.78
CA ILE A 99 8.53 4.15 -5.48
C ILE A 99 8.31 4.01 -3.97
N LEU A 100 7.11 3.61 -3.57
CA LEU A 100 6.80 3.27 -2.17
C LEU A 100 7.17 1.82 -1.88
N ALA A 101 8.19 1.62 -1.04
CA ALA A 101 8.53 0.31 -0.50
C ALA A 101 7.88 0.11 0.87
N LEU A 102 7.19 -1.03 1.05
CA LEU A 102 6.61 -1.44 2.34
C LEU A 102 7.46 -2.52 3.00
N MET A 103 7.94 -2.26 4.20
CA MET A 103 8.80 -3.15 4.98
C MET A 103 8.19 -3.52 6.33
N GLY A 104 8.73 -4.55 6.97
CA GLY A 104 8.32 -5.02 8.30
C GLY A 104 8.08 -6.53 8.39
N PRO A 105 7.77 -7.05 9.58
CA PRO A 105 7.65 -8.49 9.85
C PRO A 105 6.43 -9.15 9.17
N SER A 106 6.43 -10.48 9.09
CA SER A 106 5.26 -11.23 8.60
C SER A 106 4.05 -10.93 9.48
N GLY A 107 2.88 -10.68 8.88
CA GLY A 107 1.65 -10.37 9.60
C GLY A 107 1.46 -8.89 10.00
N SER A 108 2.40 -7.98 9.71
CA SER A 108 2.28 -6.54 10.03
C SER A 108 1.19 -5.79 9.26
N GLY A 109 0.60 -6.40 8.22
CA GLY A 109 -0.48 -5.80 7.43
C GLY A 109 -0.05 -5.16 6.11
N LYS A 110 1.20 -5.32 5.65
CA LYS A 110 1.68 -4.82 4.34
C LYS A 110 0.75 -5.18 3.17
N THR A 111 0.48 -6.48 2.98
CA THR A 111 -0.42 -6.95 1.92
C THR A 111 -1.84 -6.42 2.09
N THR A 112 -2.28 -6.19 3.33
CA THR A 112 -3.58 -5.59 3.62
C THR A 112 -3.62 -4.13 3.18
N LEU A 113 -2.59 -3.35 3.48
CA LEU A 113 -2.46 -1.97 3.04
C LEU A 113 -2.47 -1.88 1.51
N LEU A 114 -1.66 -2.70 0.81
CA LEU A 114 -1.64 -2.72 -0.66
C LEU A 114 -2.99 -3.09 -1.27
N LYS A 115 -3.72 -4.01 -0.64
CA LYS A 115 -5.08 -4.38 -1.10
C LYS A 115 -6.09 -3.26 -0.87
N ILE A 116 -5.95 -2.49 0.22
CA ILE A 116 -6.81 -1.33 0.49
C ILE A 116 -6.53 -0.21 -0.51
N LEU A 117 -5.25 0.14 -0.70
CA LEU A 117 -4.84 1.14 -1.70
C LEU A 117 -5.33 0.71 -3.09
N GLY A 118 -5.03 -0.51 -3.55
CA GLY A 118 -5.50 -1.01 -4.84
C GLY A 118 -7.02 -1.22 -4.98
N GLY A 119 -7.83 -0.85 -3.99
CA GLY A 119 -9.29 -0.99 -4.02
C GLY A 119 -9.76 -2.45 -4.19
N ARG A 120 -9.03 -3.38 -3.59
CA ARG A 120 -9.28 -4.84 -3.62
C ARG A 120 -9.86 -5.38 -2.31
N LEU A 121 -9.97 -4.55 -1.27
CA LEU A 121 -10.66 -4.88 -0.03
C LEU A 121 -11.90 -4.00 0.15
N SER A 122 -12.96 -4.58 0.72
CA SER A 122 -14.21 -3.90 1.01
C SER A 122 -14.64 -4.16 2.46
N GLY A 123 -15.36 -3.19 3.04
CA GLY A 123 -15.87 -3.25 4.40
C GLY A 123 -14.79 -3.11 5.48
N GLY A 124 -15.16 -2.55 6.65
CA GLY A 124 -14.24 -2.45 7.80
C GLY A 124 -13.04 -1.52 7.61
N ILE A 125 -13.00 -0.75 6.52
CA ILE A 125 -11.99 0.28 6.23
C ILE A 125 -12.48 1.63 6.75
N LYS A 126 -11.61 2.38 7.41
CA LYS A 126 -11.81 3.81 7.72
C LYS A 126 -10.61 4.62 7.25
N GLY A 127 -10.76 5.94 7.19
CA GLY A 127 -9.74 6.86 6.70
C GLY A 127 -10.06 7.37 5.30
N GLN A 128 -9.12 8.11 4.72
CA GLN A 128 -9.23 8.71 3.39
C GLN A 128 -8.12 8.20 2.48
N ILE A 129 -8.44 7.90 1.22
CA ILE A 129 -7.48 7.50 0.18
C ILE A 129 -7.85 8.23 -1.09
N THR A 130 -6.91 9.00 -1.63
CA THR A 130 -7.09 9.79 -2.85
C THR A 130 -5.99 9.52 -3.87
N TYR A 131 -6.39 9.60 -5.13
CA TYR A 131 -5.57 9.55 -6.32
C TYR A 131 -5.78 10.86 -7.05
N ASN A 132 -4.76 11.71 -7.14
CA ASN A 132 -4.88 13.07 -7.68
C ASN A 132 -6.04 13.83 -7.02
N ASP A 133 -6.05 13.83 -5.67
CA ASP A 133 -7.09 14.45 -4.82
C ASP A 133 -8.51 13.91 -4.99
N THR A 134 -8.69 12.87 -5.82
CA THR A 134 -9.98 12.23 -6.05
C THR A 134 -10.06 10.92 -5.28
N PRO A 135 -11.14 10.64 -4.52
CA PRO A 135 -11.29 9.36 -3.85
C PRO A 135 -11.21 8.18 -4.81
N TYR A 136 -10.78 7.02 -4.29
CA TYR A 136 -10.77 5.80 -5.09
C TYR A 136 -12.14 5.54 -5.73
N SER A 137 -12.15 5.33 -7.04
CA SER A 137 -13.32 4.98 -7.83
C SER A 137 -12.98 3.87 -8.83
N PRO A 138 -13.91 2.97 -9.20
CA PRO A 138 -13.63 1.89 -10.15
C PRO A 138 -13.16 2.37 -11.54
N CYS A 139 -13.45 3.61 -11.92
CA CYS A 139 -12.95 4.22 -13.15
C CYS A 139 -11.43 4.48 -13.12
N LEU A 140 -10.79 4.53 -11.94
CA LEU A 140 -9.33 4.60 -11.80
C LEU A 140 -8.63 3.29 -12.15
N LYS A 141 -9.34 2.15 -12.28
CA LYS A 141 -8.72 0.85 -12.61
C LYS A 141 -8.31 0.70 -14.08
N ARG A 142 -8.65 1.65 -14.96
CA ARG A 142 -8.68 1.41 -16.41
C ARG A 142 -8.18 2.57 -17.28
N ARG A 143 -7.26 3.39 -16.80
CA ARG A 143 -6.61 4.40 -17.63
C ARG A 143 -5.15 4.08 -17.83
#